data_AF-A0A7C0YMJ4-F1
#
_entry.id   AF-A0A7C0YMJ4-F1
#
_cell.length_a   1.000
_cell.length_b   1.000
_cell.length_c   1.000
_cell.angle_alpha   90.00
_cell.angle_beta   90.00
_cell.angle_gamma   90.00
#
_symmetry.space_group_name_H-M   'P 1'
#
loop_
_entity.id
_entity.type
_entity.pdbx_description
1 polymer ?
#
loop_
_entity_poly.entity_id
_entity_poly.type
_entity_poly.pdbx_seq_one_letter_code
_entity_poly.pdbx_strand_id
1 'polypeptide(L)' 'GVPRFKKYAEDLGLDTDAFNECLDTGRYTSEVGIDLKDGMFFGVSGTPTFFINGRKLSGSQPFSAFKTIIDEELAKTG' A
#
# COMPACT_ATOMS: atom_id res chain seq x y z
N GLY A 1 8.53 11.65 -11.46
CA GLY A 1 7.57 12.75 -11.40
C GLY A 1 6.38 12.43 -12.26
N VAL A 2 5.38 13.32 -12.28
CA VAL A 2 4.08 13.16 -12.97
C VAL A 2 4.19 12.55 -14.38
N PRO A 3 5.10 12.96 -15.28
CA PRO A 3 5.18 12.38 -16.63
C PRO A 3 5.45 10.87 -16.67
N ARG A 4 6.22 10.33 -15.71
CA ARG A 4 6.49 8.88 -15.65
C ARG A 4 5.26 8.08 -15.25
N PHE A 5 4.43 8.61 -14.34
CA PHE A 5 3.23 7.90 -13.91
C PHE A 5 2.19 7.82 -15.03
N LYS A 6 2.06 8.86 -15.84
CA LYS A 6 1.23 8.83 -17.06
C LYS A 6 1.71 7.78 -18.05
N LYS A 7 3.03 7.63 -18.22
CA LYS A 7 3.61 6.57 -19.06
C LYS A 7 3.31 5.18 -18.52
N TYR A 8 3.42 4.96 -17.21
CA TYR A 8 3.06 3.68 -16.61
C TYR A 8 1.57 3.36 -16.78
N ALA A 9 0.68 4.36 -16.70
CA ALA A 9 -0.74 4.14 -16.94
C ALA A 9 -1.00 3.64 -18.37
N GLU A 10 -0.32 4.21 -19.37
CA GLU A 10 -0.36 3.73 -20.76
C GLU A 10 0.19 2.29 -20.87
N ASP A 11 1.38 2.02 -20.29
CA ASP A 11 2.03 0.71 -20.36
C ASP A 11 1.21 -0.40 -19.67
N LEU A 12 0.40 -0.04 -18.67
CA LEU A 12 -0.52 -0.92 -17.96
C LEU A 12 -1.90 -1.02 -18.65
N GLY A 13 -2.14 -0.31 -19.75
CA GLY A 13 -3.40 -0.32 -20.49
C GLY A 13 -4.57 0.34 -19.75
N LEU A 14 -4.29 1.29 -18.85
CA LEU A 14 -5.32 2.07 -18.16
C LEU A 14 -5.94 3.10 -19.12
N ASP A 15 -7.14 3.58 -18.77
CA ASP A 15 -7.72 4.77 -19.39
C ASP A 15 -6.83 5.99 -19.07
N THR A 16 -6.07 6.43 -20.07
CA THR A 16 -5.08 7.49 -19.90
C THR A 16 -5.72 8.85 -19.69
N ASP A 17 -6.90 9.11 -20.26
CA ASP A 17 -7.57 10.40 -20.11
C ASP A 17 -8.09 10.54 -18.68
N ALA A 18 -8.77 9.51 -18.19
CA ALA A 18 -9.25 9.47 -16.81
C ALA A 18 -8.10 9.49 -15.79
N PHE A 19 -7.01 8.76 -16.05
CA PHE A 19 -5.84 8.74 -15.17
C PHE A 19 -5.15 10.11 -15.14
N ASN A 20 -4.97 10.75 -16.30
CA ASN A 20 -4.33 12.05 -16.40
C ASN A 20 -5.12 13.13 -15.66
N GLU A 21 -6.44 13.18 -15.85
CA GLU A 21 -7.31 14.10 -15.11
C GLU A 21 -7.20 13.86 -13.60
N CYS A 22 -7.27 12.60 -13.16
CA CYS A 22 -7.14 12.23 -11.77
C CYS A 22 -5.80 12.69 -11.16
N LEU A 23 -4.70 12.48 -11.88
CA LEU A 23 -3.36 12.83 -11.41
C LEU A 23 -3.12 14.34 -11.42
N ASP A 24 -3.54 15.04 -12.48
CA ASP A 24 -3.30 16.47 -12.67
C ASP A 24 -4.13 17.32 -11.70
N THR A 25 -5.35 16.88 -11.38
CA THR A 25 -6.20 17.53 -10.36
C THR A 25 -5.79 17.20 -8.93
N GLY A 26 -4.87 16.23 -8.74
CA GLY A 26 -4.48 15.76 -7.42
C GLY A 26 -5.65 15.16 -6.65
N ARG A 27 -6.61 14.52 -7.34
CA ARG A 27 -7.90 14.05 -6.80
C ARG A 27 -7.79 13.25 -5.49
N TYR A 28 -6.72 12.46 -5.34
CA TYR A 28 -6.49 11.60 -4.16
C TYR A 28 -5.39 12.11 -3.21
N THR A 29 -4.95 13.37 -3.34
CA THR A 29 -3.92 13.94 -2.45
C THR A 29 -4.33 13.90 -0.97
N SER A 30 -5.60 14.16 -0.68
CA SER A 30 -6.13 14.07 0.70
C SER A 30 -6.08 12.64 1.22
N GLU A 31 -6.43 11.66 0.39
CA GLU A 31 -6.43 10.24 0.76
C GLU A 31 -5.02 9.75 1.08
N VAL A 32 -4.03 10.10 0.24
CA VAL A 32 -2.61 9.80 0.51
C VAL A 32 -2.15 10.42 1.84
N GLY A 33 -2.67 11.60 2.18
CA GLY A 33 -2.41 12.25 3.47
C GLY A 33 -3.07 11.53 4.66
N ILE A 34 -4.22 10.90 4.46
CA ILE A 34 -4.89 10.06 5.47
C ILE A 34 -4.10 8.78 5.68
N ASP A 35 -3.72 8.07 4.61
CA ASP A 35 -2.90 6.85 4.69
C ASP A 35 -1.58 7.08 5.44
N LEU A 36 -0.93 8.22 5.20
CA LEU A 36 0.28 8.61 5.93
C LEU A 36 0.01 8.78 7.43
N LYS A 37 -1.09 9.42 7.79
CA LYS A 37 -1.49 9.63 9.20
C LYS A 37 -1.85 8.31 9.88
N ASP A 38 -2.56 7.43 9.19
CA ASP A 38 -2.93 6.12 9.71
C ASP A 38 -1.66 5.28 9.96
N GLY A 39 -0.71 5.29 9.01
CA GLY A 39 0.59 4.67 9.21
C GLY A 39 1.29 5.18 10.48
N MET A 40 1.37 6.50 10.67
CA MET A 40 1.96 7.09 11.88
C MET A 40 1.18 6.71 13.15
N PHE A 41 -0.15 6.70 13.09
CA PHE A 41 -1.02 6.32 14.21
C PHE A 41 -0.80 4.87 14.64
N PHE A 42 -0.65 3.94 13.69
CA PHE A 42 -0.29 2.54 13.96
C PHE A 42 1.22 2.32 14.21
N GLY A 43 1.97 3.41 14.41
CA GLY A 43 3.39 3.40 14.78
C GLY A 43 4.32 2.92 13.66
N VAL A 44 3.92 3.04 12.40
CA VAL A 44 4.81 2.77 11.26
C VAL A 44 5.88 3.85 11.19
N SER A 45 7.15 3.46 11.33
CA SER A 45 8.31 4.35 11.25
C SER A 45 9.14 4.16 9.98
N GLY A 46 8.78 3.18 9.15
CA GLY A 46 9.50 2.85 7.92
C GLY A 46 8.78 1.78 7.10
N THR A 47 9.12 1.72 5.82
CA THR A 47 8.55 0.77 4.87
C THR A 47 9.59 -0.28 4.43
N PRO A 48 9.17 -1.52 4.12
CA PRO A 48 7.78 -1.99 4.23
C PRO A 48 7.41 -2.32 5.70
N THR A 49 6.15 -2.09 6.05
CA THR A 49 5.54 -2.58 7.29
C THR A 49 4.19 -3.19 6.92
N PHE A 50 3.90 -4.37 7.44
CA PHE A 50 2.68 -5.13 7.16
C PHE A 50 1.88 -5.31 8.44
N PHE A 51 0.56 -5.35 8.29
CA PHE A 51 -0.36 -5.78 9.34
C PHE A 51 -1.16 -6.97 8.82
N ILE A 52 -0.99 -8.13 9.44
CA ILE A 52 -1.68 -9.37 9.08
C ILE A 52 -2.70 -9.64 10.19
N ASN A 53 -3.99 -9.36 9.92
CA ASN A 53 -5.07 -9.39 10.91
C ASN A 53 -4.72 -8.65 12.22
N GLY A 54 -4.14 -7.45 12.10
CA GLY A 54 -3.73 -6.63 13.25
C GLY A 54 -2.34 -6.96 13.81
N ARG A 55 -1.69 -8.06 13.40
CA ARG A 55 -0.31 -8.37 13.79
C ARG A 55 0.69 -7.64 12.91
N LYS A 56 1.50 -6.79 13.53
CA LYS A 56 2.53 -6.01 12.84
C LYS A 56 3.76 -6.86 12.51
N LEU A 57 4.18 -6.84 11.25
CA LEU A 57 5.44 -7.38 10.75
C LEU A 57 6.23 -6.25 10.07
N SER A 58 7.33 -5.83 10.71
CA SER A 58 8.10 -4.66 10.29
C SER A 58 9.33 -5.03 9.48
N GLY A 59 9.58 -4.27 8.41
CA GLY A 59 10.74 -4.40 7.54
C GLY A 59 10.57 -5.44 6.44
N SER A 60 11.60 -5.53 5.58
CA SER A 60 11.68 -6.51 4.49
C SER A 60 11.98 -7.91 5.04
N GLN A 61 10.93 -8.58 5.52
CA GLN A 61 11.01 -9.91 6.12
C GLN A 61 11.00 -11.02 5.04
N PRO A 62 11.57 -12.20 5.33
CA PRO A 62 11.51 -13.33 4.41
C PRO A 62 10.10 -13.92 4.33
N PHE A 63 9.79 -14.61 3.23
CA PHE A 63 8.50 -15.29 3.02
C PHE A 63 8.08 -16.18 4.20
N SER A 64 9.02 -16.89 4.83
CA SER A 64 8.73 -17.76 5.97
C SER A 64 8.10 -17.01 7.15
N ALA A 65 8.52 -15.76 7.42
CA ALA A 65 7.95 -14.94 8.49
C ALA A 65 6.48 -14.60 8.21
N PHE A 66 6.15 -14.27 6.96
CA PHE A 66 4.76 -14.07 6.54
C PHE A 66 3.95 -15.35 6.68
N LYS A 67 4.48 -16.46 6.16
CA LYS A 67 3.79 -17.76 6.19
C LYS A 67 3.44 -18.16 7.63
N THR A 68 4.38 -18.07 8.55
CA THR A 68 4.13 -18.38 9.97
C THR A 68 2.98 -17.57 10.54
N ILE A 69 2.98 -16.24 10.36
CA ILE A 69 1.92 -15.38 10.89
C ILE A 69 0.58 -15.70 10.25
N ILE A 70 0.54 -15.89 8.92
CA ILE A 70 -0.70 -16.21 8.19
C ILE A 70 -1.27 -17.56 8.64
N ASP A 71 -0.45 -18.60 8.73
CA ASP A 71 -0.90 -19.93 9.17
C ASP A 71 -1.46 -19.88 10.60
N GLU A 72 -0.82 -19.12 11.49
CA GLU A 72 -1.29 -18.89 12.86
C GLU A 72 -2.63 -18.12 12.91
N GLU A 73 -2.82 -17.11 12.05
CA GLU A 73 -4.09 -16.37 11.98
C GLU A 73 -5.23 -17.22 11.41
N LEU A 74 -4.95 -18.06 10.41
CA LEU A 74 -5.95 -18.98 9.86
C LEU A 74 -6.37 -20.03 10.89
N ALA A 75 -5.44 -20.54 11.70
CA ALA A 75 -5.74 -21.54 12.74
C ALA A 75 -6.62 -21.01 13.88
N LYS A 76 -6.66 -19.69 14.11
CA LYS A 76 -7.55 -19.06 15.12
C LYS A 76 -9.01 -18.93 14.67
N THR A 77 -9.25 -19.06 13.36
CA THR A 77 -10.57 -18.82 12.75
C THR A 77 -11.34 -20.13 12.50
N GLY A 78 -10.77 -21.28 12.91
CA GLY A 78 -11.41 -22.60 12.90
C GLY A 78 -11.74 -23.08 14.30
#